data_AF-A0A535Q6Y0-F1
#
_entry.id   AF-A0A535Q6Y0-F1
#
_cell.length_a   1.000
_cell.length_b   1.000
_cell.length_c   1.000
_cell.angle_alpha   90.00
_cell.angle_beta   90.00
_cell.angle_gamma   90.00
#
_symmetry.space_group_name_H-M   'P 1'
#
loop_
_entity.id
_entity.type
_entity.pdbx_description
1 polymer ?
#
loop_
_entity_poly.entity_id
_entity_poly.type
_entity_poly.pdbx_seq_one_letter_code
_entity_poly.pdbx_strand_id
1 'polypeptide(L)'
;MPKGKPQLFDLNVEKILDHWGVPEAAREVIANALDEQALSGTAQPQIVKRRDGWHITDSGRGLRYQHLTQNENPEKRRRSDLVVGKFGVGLKDALATFDRRGIEVRIRSPHGDITLQRAAKSNFADVKTLHAAITPPSEPRRRGTDFTLGGLSDADMAAARDYFLRFADDKELEKTELGVILERRPDEPARIYVKGVRVALEDQFLFSYNITSTTAQLQRALNRERSNVGRAAYQDRVKAILLKAKSDAVATQLVGDLTRIPLGTNHDEITWLDVQEQAVRILATKGKTVFVSSQQMFTMGSTIQEARADGYRVIVVPDRLLGRLSNLRDLDGNRILDISGFVQVWNASFTYNFVDPAKLNKKERMAWAILPDLIRLAGAHAKRVKEVRISATMRLDEGAYETEGVWDSPHIVVKRSVLDSPRHFARVVLHEIAHASSGGNHGSLAFMAAIDDLAGLAAVEAVRRV
;
A
#
# COMPACT_ATOMS: atom_id res chain seq x y z
N MET A 1 6.34 -42.88 49.07
CA MET A 1 6.65 -41.47 49.36
C MET A 1 5.57 -40.92 50.29
N PRO A 2 5.90 -40.15 51.33
CA PRO A 2 4.89 -39.62 52.25
C PRO A 2 3.93 -38.69 51.49
N LYS A 3 2.62 -38.92 51.64
CA LYS A 3 1.58 -38.01 51.12
C LYS A 3 1.77 -36.64 51.77
N GLY A 4 1.98 -35.60 50.97
CA GLY A 4 1.72 -34.22 51.41
C GLY A 4 2.85 -33.20 51.29
N LYS A 5 4.07 -33.55 50.86
CA LYS A 5 5.09 -32.51 50.55
C LYS A 5 5.14 -32.21 49.05
N PRO A 6 4.96 -30.96 48.62
CA PRO A 6 5.09 -30.59 47.21
C PRO A 6 6.51 -30.86 46.72
N GLN A 7 6.62 -31.39 45.50
CA GLN A 7 7.91 -31.49 44.82
C GLN A 7 8.33 -30.09 44.40
N LEU A 8 9.53 -29.68 44.81
CA LEU A 8 10.05 -28.36 44.48
C LEU A 8 10.94 -28.42 43.24
N PHE A 9 10.63 -27.57 42.28
CA PHE A 9 11.42 -27.37 41.08
C PHE A 9 11.96 -25.94 41.06
N ASP A 10 13.28 -25.78 41.18
CA ASP A 10 13.94 -24.47 41.12
C ASP A 10 13.81 -23.89 39.71
N LEU A 11 13.24 -22.69 39.60
CA LEU A 11 13.11 -22.01 38.31
C LEU A 11 14.46 -21.48 37.81
N ASN A 12 15.50 -21.42 38.67
CA ASN A 12 16.86 -20.97 38.36
C ASN A 12 16.86 -19.65 37.57
N VAL A 13 16.18 -18.64 38.11
CA VAL A 13 16.09 -17.32 37.47
C VAL A 13 17.31 -16.49 37.89
N GLU A 14 18.45 -16.69 37.20
CA GLU A 14 19.73 -16.04 37.54
C GLU A 14 19.80 -14.57 37.07
N LYS A 15 19.12 -14.24 35.97
CA LYS A 15 18.92 -12.87 35.48
C LYS A 15 17.44 -12.71 35.16
N ILE A 16 16.69 -12.18 36.12
CA ILE A 16 15.30 -11.80 35.88
C ILE A 16 15.31 -10.71 34.80
N LEU A 17 14.51 -10.86 33.75
CA LEU A 17 14.28 -9.79 32.77
C LEU A 17 13.58 -8.62 33.47
N ASP A 18 14.36 -7.72 34.07
CA ASP A 18 13.81 -6.69 34.97
C ASP A 18 12.80 -5.75 34.28
N HIS A 19 12.84 -5.69 32.96
CA HIS A 19 12.03 -4.85 32.08
C HIS A 19 10.62 -5.41 31.78
N TRP A 20 10.28 -6.65 32.17
CA TRP A 20 8.93 -7.18 31.95
C TRP A 20 7.92 -6.63 32.97
N GLY A 21 6.77 -6.19 32.45
CA GLY A 21 5.57 -5.90 33.21
C GLY A 21 4.65 -7.11 33.29
N VAL A 22 3.51 -6.91 33.96
CA VAL A 22 2.45 -7.92 34.07
C VAL A 22 1.84 -8.28 32.70
N PRO A 23 1.60 -7.33 31.77
CA PRO A 23 1.10 -7.65 30.44
C PRO A 23 2.02 -8.55 29.63
N GLU A 24 3.34 -8.35 29.67
CA GLU A 24 4.31 -9.19 28.95
C GLU A 24 4.33 -10.62 29.50
N ALA A 25 4.23 -10.79 30.81
CA ALA A 25 4.12 -12.10 31.45
C ALA A 25 2.81 -12.81 31.05
N ALA A 26 1.68 -12.10 31.08
CA ALA A 26 0.39 -12.65 30.65
C ALA A 26 0.36 -12.98 29.15
N ARG A 27 1.00 -12.15 28.31
CA ARG A 27 1.20 -12.42 26.88
C ARG A 27 1.87 -13.77 26.67
N GLU A 28 2.91 -14.09 27.43
CA GLU A 28 3.62 -15.36 27.29
C GLU A 28 2.77 -16.58 27.63
N VAL A 29 1.89 -16.47 28.64
CA VAL A 29 0.92 -17.53 28.97
C VAL A 29 -0.08 -17.73 27.82
N ILE A 30 -0.62 -16.64 27.29
CA ILE A 30 -1.55 -16.68 26.14
C ILE A 30 -0.86 -17.28 24.91
N ALA A 31 0.38 -16.87 24.62
CA ALA A 31 1.16 -17.39 23.50
C ALA A 31 1.37 -18.90 23.60
N ASN A 32 1.68 -19.42 24.80
CA ASN A 32 1.84 -20.86 24.99
C ASN A 32 0.54 -21.65 24.79
N ALA A 33 -0.60 -21.10 25.23
CA ALA A 33 -1.91 -21.71 24.98
C ALA A 33 -2.26 -21.73 23.48
N LEU A 34 -1.93 -20.66 22.75
CA LEU A 34 -2.13 -20.57 21.30
C LEU A 34 -1.18 -21.48 20.50
N ASP A 35 0.09 -21.58 20.92
CA ASP A 35 1.04 -22.52 20.33
C ASP A 35 0.55 -23.97 20.50
N GLU A 36 0.05 -24.32 21.68
CA GLU A 36 -0.47 -25.66 21.93
C GLU A 36 -1.70 -25.95 21.07
N GLN A 37 -2.61 -24.98 20.90
CA GLN A 37 -3.72 -25.07 19.95
C GLN A 37 -3.20 -25.35 18.52
N ALA A 38 -2.21 -24.60 18.05
CA ALA A 38 -1.64 -24.76 16.72
C ALA A 38 -0.92 -26.10 16.51
N LEU A 39 -0.23 -26.61 17.54
CA LEU A 39 0.50 -27.88 17.47
C LEU A 39 -0.41 -29.11 17.54
N SER A 40 -1.44 -29.05 18.39
CA SER A 40 -2.32 -30.18 18.70
C SER A 40 -3.63 -30.19 17.90
N GLY A 41 -3.95 -29.08 17.21
CA GLY A 41 -5.22 -28.94 16.48
C GLY A 41 -6.44 -28.90 17.40
N THR A 42 -6.27 -28.50 18.66
CA THR A 42 -7.33 -28.48 19.66
C THR A 42 -8.18 -27.20 19.58
N ALA A 43 -9.27 -27.16 20.36
CA ALA A 43 -10.14 -26.00 20.44
C ALA A 43 -9.38 -24.75 20.89
N GLN A 44 -9.89 -23.57 20.51
CA GLN A 44 -9.28 -22.30 20.89
C GLN A 44 -9.19 -22.14 22.41
N PRO A 45 -8.11 -21.52 22.93
CA PRO A 45 -8.00 -21.27 24.35
C PRO A 45 -9.06 -20.27 24.81
N GLN A 46 -9.61 -20.52 25.99
CA GLN A 46 -10.58 -19.64 26.63
C GLN A 46 -9.85 -18.69 27.57
N ILE A 47 -10.14 -17.40 27.46
CA ILE A 47 -9.62 -16.38 28.38
C ILE A 47 -10.81 -15.72 29.07
N VAL A 48 -11.06 -16.08 30.33
CA VAL A 48 -12.26 -15.66 31.06
C VAL A 48 -11.93 -15.20 32.47
N LYS A 49 -12.60 -14.14 32.92
CA LYS A 49 -12.50 -13.70 34.31
C LYS A 49 -13.50 -14.47 35.17
N ARG A 50 -13.03 -15.00 36.29
CA ARG A 50 -13.84 -15.68 37.31
C ARG A 50 -13.60 -15.04 38.68
N ARG A 51 -14.25 -15.56 39.72
CA ARG A 51 -14.18 -15.02 41.08
C ARG A 51 -12.75 -15.03 41.65
N ASP A 52 -11.94 -16.02 41.28
CA ASP A 52 -10.58 -16.22 41.78
C ASP A 52 -9.48 -15.66 40.85
N GLY A 53 -9.85 -15.01 39.75
CA GLY A 53 -8.92 -14.33 38.86
C GLY A 53 -9.20 -14.55 37.39
N TRP A 54 -8.21 -14.23 36.56
CA TRP A 54 -8.25 -14.49 35.13
C TRP A 54 -7.80 -15.93 34.85
N HIS A 55 -8.57 -16.65 34.05
CA HIS A 55 -8.26 -18.00 33.58
C HIS A 55 -7.85 -17.96 32.12
N ILE A 56 -6.71 -18.57 31.80
CA ILE A 56 -6.27 -18.87 30.43
C ILE A 56 -6.25 -20.39 30.33
N THR A 57 -7.24 -20.96 29.64
CA THR A 57 -7.44 -22.41 29.56
C THR A 57 -7.23 -22.91 28.13
N ASP A 58 -6.28 -23.80 27.92
CA ASP A 58 -6.11 -24.54 26.66
C ASP A 58 -6.79 -25.93 26.72
N SER A 59 -6.98 -26.57 25.57
CA SER A 59 -7.54 -27.93 25.46
C SER A 59 -6.51 -28.96 24.98
N GLY A 60 -5.22 -28.64 25.14
CA GLY A 60 -4.08 -29.39 24.65
C GLY A 60 -3.69 -30.59 25.50
N ARG A 61 -2.40 -30.95 25.43
CA ARG A 61 -1.82 -32.12 26.10
C ARG A 61 -1.57 -31.92 27.60
N GLY A 62 -1.65 -30.68 28.08
CA GLY A 62 -1.40 -30.30 29.47
C GLY A 62 0.08 -30.00 29.77
N LEU A 63 0.33 -28.92 30.51
CA LEU A 63 1.67 -28.53 30.95
C LEU A 63 2.26 -29.56 31.92
N ARG A 64 3.53 -29.91 31.73
CA ARG A 64 4.32 -30.70 32.69
C ARG A 64 5.41 -29.81 33.28
N TYR A 65 5.87 -30.10 34.49
CA TYR A 65 6.93 -29.29 35.12
C TYR A 65 8.24 -29.29 34.31
N GLN A 66 8.52 -30.33 33.51
CA GLN A 66 9.69 -30.35 32.62
C GLN A 66 9.61 -29.26 31.53
N HIS A 67 8.41 -28.78 31.19
CA HIS A 67 8.24 -27.66 30.26
C HIS A 67 8.66 -26.31 30.86
N LEU A 68 8.88 -26.26 32.19
CA LEU A 68 9.50 -25.14 32.89
C LEU A 68 11.03 -25.26 32.87
N THR A 69 11.65 -26.17 32.12
CA THR A 69 13.13 -26.22 31.98
C THR A 69 13.60 -25.31 30.84
N GLN A 70 14.82 -24.77 30.97
CA GLN A 70 15.45 -23.91 29.95
C GLN A 70 16.05 -24.77 28.84
N ASN A 71 15.20 -25.40 28.03
CA ASN A 71 15.61 -26.17 26.85
C ASN A 71 14.71 -25.80 25.66
N GLU A 72 15.31 -25.76 24.47
CA GLU A 72 14.56 -25.67 23.22
C GLU A 72 13.57 -26.84 23.13
N ASN A 73 12.30 -26.56 22.89
CA ASN A 73 11.35 -27.64 22.61
C ASN A 73 11.58 -28.13 21.17
N PRO A 74 12.05 -29.38 20.96
CA PRO A 74 12.40 -29.88 19.63
C PRO A 74 11.19 -29.90 18.67
N GLU A 75 9.98 -30.05 19.20
CA GLU A 75 8.73 -30.02 18.43
C GLU A 75 8.44 -28.61 17.92
N LYS A 76 8.54 -27.60 18.79
CA LYS A 76 8.38 -26.18 18.41
C LYS A 76 9.43 -25.75 17.40
N ARG A 77 10.67 -26.27 17.50
CA ARG A 77 11.74 -26.01 16.53
C ARG A 77 11.45 -26.63 15.15
N ARG A 78 10.97 -27.88 15.10
CA ARG A 78 10.60 -28.57 13.85
C ARG A 78 9.36 -27.98 13.19
N ARG A 79 8.44 -27.43 13.98
CA ARG A 79 7.19 -26.79 13.53
C ARG A 79 7.23 -25.28 13.72
N SER A 80 8.40 -24.67 13.53
CA SER A 80 8.58 -23.23 13.71
C SER A 80 7.70 -22.38 12.80
N ASP A 81 7.13 -22.99 11.76
CA ASP A 81 6.15 -22.39 10.85
C ASP A 81 4.77 -22.20 11.50
N LEU A 82 4.41 -23.01 12.50
CA LEU A 82 3.09 -23.01 13.14
C LEU A 82 3.06 -22.27 14.49
N VAL A 83 4.21 -22.17 15.16
CA VAL A 83 4.31 -21.58 16.50
C VAL A 83 5.03 -20.24 16.49
N VAL A 84 4.70 -19.42 17.47
CA VAL A 84 5.32 -18.11 17.68
C VAL A 84 6.44 -18.20 18.70
N GLY A 85 6.23 -18.95 19.79
CA GLY A 85 7.26 -19.24 20.79
C GLY A 85 8.15 -20.41 20.36
N LYS A 86 9.45 -20.34 20.64
CA LYS A 86 10.40 -21.46 20.40
C LYS A 86 11.03 -22.05 21.66
N PHE A 87 11.00 -21.33 22.79
CA PHE A 87 11.72 -21.68 24.01
C PHE A 87 10.78 -21.84 25.21
N GLY A 88 11.14 -22.70 26.17
CA GLY A 88 10.50 -22.76 27.49
C GLY A 88 10.95 -21.66 28.47
N VAL A 89 11.82 -20.75 28.01
CA VAL A 89 12.42 -19.68 28.82
C VAL A 89 11.40 -18.61 29.21
N GLY A 90 10.56 -18.19 28.26
CA GLY A 90 9.57 -17.15 28.50
C GLY A 90 8.60 -17.48 29.64
N LEU A 91 8.18 -18.75 29.76
CA LEU A 91 7.24 -19.14 30.81
C LEU A 91 7.84 -19.04 32.21
N LYS A 92 9.15 -19.31 32.38
CA LYS A 92 9.84 -19.06 33.65
C LYS A 92 9.88 -17.58 34.00
N ASP A 93 10.22 -16.74 33.03
CA ASP A 93 10.29 -15.29 33.21
C ASP A 93 8.92 -14.68 33.51
N ALA A 94 7.87 -15.21 32.89
CA ALA A 94 6.49 -14.86 33.21
C ALA A 94 6.15 -15.21 34.67
N LEU A 95 6.46 -16.43 35.12
CA LEU A 95 6.25 -16.85 36.51
C LEU A 95 7.03 -16.00 37.52
N ALA A 96 8.29 -15.69 37.22
CA ALA A 96 9.11 -14.82 38.05
C ALA A 96 8.56 -13.38 38.10
N THR A 97 8.05 -12.89 36.98
CA THR A 97 7.43 -11.56 36.89
C THR A 97 6.12 -11.50 37.69
N PHE A 98 5.29 -12.54 37.62
CA PHE A 98 4.07 -12.62 38.43
C PHE A 98 4.36 -12.60 39.92
N ASP A 99 5.30 -13.42 40.42
CA ASP A 99 5.71 -13.41 41.83
C ASP A 99 6.19 -12.02 42.29
N ARG A 100 7.06 -11.38 41.51
CA ARG A 100 7.60 -10.04 41.80
C ARG A 100 6.51 -8.95 41.83
N ARG A 101 5.45 -9.12 41.06
CA ARG A 101 4.33 -8.17 40.95
C ARG A 101 3.15 -8.54 41.86
N GLY A 102 3.27 -9.58 42.67
CA GLY A 102 2.22 -10.02 43.60
C GLY A 102 1.00 -10.66 42.91
N ILE A 103 1.17 -11.16 41.68
CA ILE A 103 0.13 -11.90 40.97
C ILE A 103 0.18 -13.36 41.41
N GLU A 104 -0.92 -13.85 41.97
CA GLU A 104 -1.03 -15.24 42.40
C GLU A 104 -1.15 -16.15 41.17
N VAL A 105 -0.28 -17.17 41.08
CA VAL A 105 -0.30 -18.13 39.97
C VAL A 105 -0.71 -19.51 40.47
N ARG A 106 -1.78 -20.04 39.88
CA ARG A 106 -2.17 -21.45 40.01
C ARG A 106 -2.30 -22.08 38.63
N ILE A 107 -1.54 -23.13 38.36
CA ILE A 107 -1.60 -23.88 37.11
C ILE A 107 -2.16 -25.25 37.40
N ARG A 108 -3.25 -25.64 36.72
CA ARG A 108 -3.82 -26.98 36.82
C ARG A 108 -3.69 -27.71 35.49
N SER A 109 -3.12 -28.90 35.53
CA SER A 109 -2.87 -29.74 34.36
C SER A 109 -3.20 -31.20 34.72
N PRO A 110 -3.54 -32.07 33.75
CA PRO A 110 -3.66 -33.51 34.00
C PRO A 110 -2.39 -34.15 34.59
N HIS A 111 -1.24 -33.47 34.52
CA HIS A 111 0.05 -33.97 35.01
C HIS A 111 0.44 -33.45 36.40
N GLY A 112 -0.27 -32.47 36.95
CA GLY A 112 0.01 -31.89 38.26
C GLY A 112 -0.53 -30.48 38.43
N ASP A 113 -0.65 -30.06 39.69
CA ASP A 113 -0.98 -28.70 40.07
C ASP A 113 0.30 -27.97 40.48
N ILE A 114 0.51 -26.77 39.93
CA ILE A 114 1.72 -25.98 40.11
C ILE A 114 1.36 -24.63 40.73
N THR A 115 2.07 -24.29 41.80
CA THR A 115 2.04 -22.97 42.45
C THR A 115 3.46 -22.43 42.60
N LEU A 116 3.59 -21.14 42.94
CA LEU A 116 4.89 -20.52 43.18
C LEU A 116 5.16 -20.42 44.68
N GLN A 117 6.36 -20.82 45.11
CA GLN A 117 6.81 -20.61 46.48
C GLN A 117 8.31 -20.30 46.55
N ARG A 118 8.70 -19.47 47.51
CA ARG A 118 10.12 -19.21 47.81
C ARG A 118 10.63 -20.27 48.77
N ALA A 119 11.65 -21.01 48.36
CA ALA A 119 12.28 -22.05 49.16
C ALA A 119 13.80 -21.94 49.09
N ALA A 120 14.49 -22.52 50.07
CA ALA A 120 15.94 -22.60 50.06
C ALA A 120 16.42 -23.50 48.92
N LYS A 121 17.52 -23.12 48.25
CA LYS A 121 18.11 -23.92 47.19
C LYS A 121 18.67 -25.22 47.77
N SER A 122 18.49 -26.34 47.06
CA SER A 122 18.80 -27.70 47.54
C SER A 122 20.23 -27.90 48.08
N ASN A 123 21.17 -27.04 47.67
CA ASN A 123 22.59 -27.09 48.06
C ASN A 123 23.07 -25.85 48.84
N PHE A 124 22.20 -24.84 49.05
CA PHE A 124 22.53 -23.58 49.72
C PHE A 124 21.32 -23.13 50.55
N ALA A 125 21.30 -23.50 51.83
CA ALA A 125 20.19 -23.18 52.74
C ALA A 125 19.95 -21.66 52.87
N ASP A 126 21.00 -20.88 52.69
CA ASP A 126 20.99 -19.42 52.86
C ASP A 126 20.45 -18.66 51.64
N VAL A 127 20.30 -19.33 50.49
CA VAL A 127 19.81 -18.71 49.25
C VAL A 127 18.38 -19.15 48.98
N LYS A 128 17.43 -18.23 49.17
CA LYS A 128 16.01 -18.44 48.81
C LYS A 128 15.79 -18.12 47.34
N THR A 129 15.44 -19.12 46.53
CA THR A 129 15.07 -18.96 45.12
C THR A 129 13.58 -19.23 44.90
N LEU A 130 13.05 -18.74 43.79
CA LEU A 130 11.66 -19.00 43.39
C LEU A 130 11.54 -20.42 42.82
N HIS A 131 10.66 -21.22 43.43
CA HIS A 131 10.41 -22.59 43.00
C HIS A 131 8.96 -22.75 42.53
N ALA A 132 8.78 -23.63 41.54
CA ALA A 132 7.49 -24.22 41.23
C ALA A 132 7.23 -25.37 42.21
N ALA A 133 6.20 -25.21 43.06
CA ALA A 133 5.70 -26.24 43.95
C ALA A 133 4.68 -27.11 43.20
N ILE A 134 5.05 -28.37 42.97
CA ILE A 134 4.28 -29.32 42.17
C ILE A 134 3.61 -30.32 43.11
N THR A 135 2.30 -30.48 42.95
CA THR A 135 1.50 -31.47 43.67
C THR A 135 0.77 -32.38 42.68
N PRO A 136 0.31 -33.59 43.11
CA PRO A 136 -0.52 -34.43 42.26
C PRO A 136 -1.73 -33.66 41.71
N PRO A 137 -2.17 -33.95 40.47
CA PRO A 137 -3.22 -33.17 39.81
C PRO A 137 -4.51 -33.24 40.62
N SER A 138 -5.10 -32.07 40.91
CA SER A 138 -6.44 -32.00 41.52
C SER A 138 -7.53 -32.49 40.57
N GLU A 139 -7.28 -32.37 39.26
CA GLU A 139 -8.19 -32.78 38.19
C GLU A 139 -7.47 -33.69 37.17
N PRO A 140 -7.21 -34.98 37.50
CA PRO A 140 -6.43 -35.88 36.64
C PRO A 140 -7.06 -36.15 35.27
N ARG A 141 -8.36 -35.92 35.12
CA ARG A 141 -9.13 -36.11 33.88
C ARG A 141 -9.30 -34.82 33.07
N ARG A 142 -8.74 -33.69 33.52
CA ARG A 142 -8.77 -32.42 32.77
C ARG A 142 -8.10 -32.62 31.41
N ARG A 143 -8.66 -32.00 30.38
CA ARG A 143 -7.99 -31.82 29.07
C ARG A 143 -7.34 -30.44 29.05
N GLY A 144 -6.07 -30.37 28.64
CA GLY A 144 -5.29 -29.13 28.58
C GLY A 144 -4.85 -28.57 29.93
N THR A 145 -4.37 -27.33 29.90
CA THR A 145 -3.89 -26.58 31.06
C THR A 145 -4.84 -25.45 31.39
N ASP A 146 -5.09 -25.21 32.67
CA ASP A 146 -5.75 -23.99 33.16
C ASP A 146 -4.76 -23.15 33.96
N PHE A 147 -4.49 -21.93 33.48
CA PHE A 147 -3.63 -20.96 34.14
C PHE A 147 -4.49 -19.89 34.81
N THR A 148 -4.51 -19.89 36.14
CA THR A 148 -5.24 -18.92 36.95
C THR A 148 -4.29 -17.84 37.45
N LEU A 149 -4.62 -16.58 37.15
CA LEU A 149 -3.88 -15.39 37.53
C LEU A 149 -4.72 -14.54 38.50
N GLY A 150 -4.49 -14.74 39.80
CA GLY A 150 -5.14 -14.02 40.88
C GLY A 150 -4.54 -12.62 41.07
N GLY A 151 -5.39 -11.61 41.22
CA GLY A 151 -4.95 -10.21 41.36
C GLY A 151 -4.59 -9.51 40.05
N LEU A 152 -4.70 -10.19 38.89
CA LEU A 152 -4.48 -9.57 37.59
C LEU A 152 -5.61 -8.59 37.25
N SER A 153 -5.25 -7.35 36.91
CA SER A 153 -6.22 -6.31 36.55
C SER A 153 -6.80 -6.54 35.15
N ASP A 154 -7.99 -5.99 34.90
CA ASP A 154 -8.61 -6.06 33.57
C ASP A 154 -7.82 -5.25 32.53
N ALA A 155 -7.20 -4.15 32.96
CA ALA A 155 -6.32 -3.34 32.11
C ALA A 155 -5.08 -4.13 31.67
N ASP A 156 -4.42 -4.86 32.58
CA ASP A 156 -3.26 -5.68 32.24
C ASP A 156 -3.62 -6.85 31.33
N MET A 157 -4.77 -7.50 31.57
CA MET A 157 -5.27 -8.56 30.69
C MET A 157 -5.64 -8.01 29.30
N ALA A 158 -6.25 -6.83 29.22
CA ALA A 158 -6.54 -6.17 27.95
C ALA A 158 -5.24 -5.82 27.20
N ALA A 159 -4.24 -5.28 27.90
CA ALA A 159 -2.92 -4.99 27.32
C ALA A 159 -2.22 -6.27 26.84
N ALA A 160 -2.33 -7.38 27.58
CA ALA A 160 -1.78 -8.67 27.17
C ALA A 160 -2.47 -9.21 25.89
N ARG A 161 -3.80 -9.06 25.79
CA ARG A 161 -4.57 -9.45 24.60
C ARG A 161 -4.21 -8.60 23.38
N ASP A 162 -3.97 -7.30 23.56
CA ASP A 162 -3.62 -6.36 22.48
C ASP A 162 -2.33 -6.73 21.72
N TYR A 163 -1.47 -7.59 22.30
CA TYR A 163 -0.35 -8.19 21.56
C TYR A 163 -0.78 -9.17 20.47
N PHE A 164 -2.00 -9.67 20.46
CA PHE A 164 -2.43 -10.68 19.50
C PHE A 164 -3.46 -10.10 18.53
N LEU A 165 -3.18 -10.21 17.24
CA LEU A 165 -4.05 -9.74 16.15
C LEU A 165 -5.49 -10.24 16.34
N ARG A 166 -5.64 -11.49 16.77
CA ARG A 166 -6.94 -12.15 17.00
C ARG A 166 -7.83 -11.42 18.02
N PHE A 167 -7.23 -10.72 18.98
CA PHE A 167 -7.95 -9.94 19.97
C PHE A 167 -7.90 -8.44 19.69
N ALA A 168 -7.09 -8.02 18.72
CA ALA A 168 -6.81 -6.64 18.42
C ALA A 168 -7.81 -6.01 17.43
N ASP A 169 -8.91 -6.65 17.04
CA ASP A 169 -9.95 -6.09 16.15
C ASP A 169 -9.43 -5.27 14.93
N ASP A 170 -8.22 -5.60 14.46
CA ASP A 170 -7.59 -4.89 13.36
C ASP A 170 -8.17 -5.43 12.06
N LYS A 171 -8.66 -4.52 11.21
CA LYS A 171 -9.36 -4.88 10.00
C LYS A 171 -8.39 -5.28 8.89
N GLU A 172 -8.63 -6.44 8.28
CA GLU A 172 -7.86 -6.89 7.12
C GLU A 172 -8.27 -6.12 5.85
N LEU A 173 -7.30 -5.50 5.18
CA LEU A 173 -7.49 -4.86 3.88
C LEU A 173 -7.22 -5.83 2.73
N GLU A 174 -6.15 -6.61 2.84
CA GLU A 174 -5.75 -7.56 1.81
C GLU A 174 -4.88 -8.69 2.36
N LYS A 175 -5.13 -9.91 1.90
CA LYS A 175 -4.29 -11.07 2.17
C LYS A 175 -3.43 -11.42 0.95
N THR A 176 -2.14 -11.56 1.17
CA THR A 176 -1.15 -12.00 0.17
C THR A 176 -0.54 -13.35 0.58
N GLU A 177 0.26 -13.93 -0.31
CA GLU A 177 1.02 -15.15 -0.01
C GLU A 177 2.08 -14.97 1.09
N LEU A 178 2.50 -13.72 1.35
CA LEU A 178 3.57 -13.40 2.30
C LEU A 178 3.06 -12.89 3.66
N GLY A 179 1.83 -12.39 3.70
CA GLY A 179 1.25 -11.75 4.87
C GLY A 179 -0.07 -11.04 4.56
N VAL A 180 -0.60 -10.35 5.55
CA VAL A 180 -1.84 -9.57 5.48
C VAL A 180 -1.52 -8.10 5.68
N ILE A 181 -2.11 -7.25 4.85
CA ILE A 181 -2.13 -5.80 5.00
C ILE A 181 -3.38 -5.46 5.81
N LEU A 182 -3.19 -4.71 6.89
CA LEU A 182 -4.22 -4.33 7.85
C LEU A 182 -4.42 -2.82 7.82
N GLU A 183 -5.65 -2.39 8.07
CA GLU A 183 -5.96 -0.97 8.23
C GLU A 183 -5.22 -0.45 9.47
N ARG A 184 -4.45 0.63 9.30
CA ARG A 184 -3.87 1.33 10.45
C ARG A 184 -4.99 2.06 11.18
N ARG A 185 -5.05 1.88 12.50
CA ARG A 185 -5.97 2.62 13.36
C ARG A 185 -5.62 4.11 13.35
N PRO A 186 -6.62 5.01 13.26
CA PRO A 186 -6.39 6.44 13.37
C PRO A 186 -5.63 6.77 14.67
N ASP A 187 -4.65 7.66 14.57
CA ASP A 187 -3.88 8.21 15.70
C ASP A 187 -3.08 7.19 16.54
N GLU A 188 -3.02 5.92 16.12
CA GLU A 188 -2.13 4.91 16.71
C GLU A 188 -0.94 4.62 15.79
N PRO A 189 0.22 4.19 16.32
CA PRO A 189 1.29 3.65 15.50
C PRO A 189 0.81 2.42 14.73
N ALA A 190 1.34 2.21 13.53
CA ALA A 190 1.12 0.98 12.80
C ALA A 190 1.67 -0.22 13.58
N ARG A 191 0.99 -1.35 13.47
CA ARG A 191 1.29 -2.56 14.24
C ARG A 191 1.92 -3.60 13.32
N ILE A 192 3.05 -4.14 13.75
CA ILE A 192 3.74 -5.22 13.03
C ILE A 192 3.53 -6.52 13.79
N TYR A 193 2.75 -7.41 13.18
CA TYR A 193 2.49 -8.75 13.64
C TYR A 193 3.35 -9.76 12.87
N VAL A 194 3.79 -10.80 13.58
CA VAL A 194 4.33 -12.01 12.98
C VAL A 194 3.47 -13.16 13.46
N LYS A 195 2.82 -13.84 12.51
CA LYS A 195 1.88 -14.94 12.79
C LYS A 195 0.83 -14.58 13.84
N GLY A 196 0.35 -13.34 13.78
CA GLY A 196 -0.67 -12.82 14.68
C GLY A 196 -0.17 -12.35 16.05
N VAL A 197 1.14 -12.29 16.31
CA VAL A 197 1.70 -11.68 17.54
C VAL A 197 2.44 -10.40 17.20
N ARG A 198 2.15 -9.32 17.92
CA ARG A 198 2.74 -8.00 17.74
C ARG A 198 4.18 -8.01 18.23
N VAL A 199 5.08 -7.61 17.35
CA VAL A 199 6.54 -7.60 17.58
C VAL A 199 7.17 -6.22 17.45
N ALA A 200 6.44 -5.25 16.87
CA ALA A 200 6.86 -3.87 16.78
C ALA A 200 5.67 -2.92 16.57
N LEU A 201 5.92 -1.64 16.85
CA LEU A 201 5.08 -0.50 16.51
C LEU A 201 5.89 0.43 15.59
N GLU A 202 5.21 1.04 14.61
CA GLU A 202 5.81 1.86 13.56
C GLU A 202 5.00 3.16 13.36
N ASP A 203 5.54 4.29 13.81
CA ASP A 203 4.80 5.57 13.80
C ASP A 203 4.54 6.12 12.39
N GLN A 204 5.48 5.84 11.47
CA GLN A 204 5.54 6.42 10.13
C GLN A 204 5.08 5.46 9.03
N PHE A 205 4.46 4.33 9.38
CA PHE A 205 3.87 3.42 8.40
C PHE A 205 2.42 3.77 8.11
N LEU A 206 2.03 3.67 6.85
CA LEU A 206 0.66 3.89 6.36
C LEU A 206 -0.27 2.75 6.78
N PHE A 207 0.22 1.51 6.79
CA PHE A 207 -0.56 0.33 7.13
C PHE A 207 0.02 -0.45 8.30
N SER A 208 -0.81 -1.28 8.91
CA SER A 208 -0.36 -2.35 9.81
C SER A 208 -0.17 -3.64 9.02
N TYR A 209 0.64 -4.57 9.53
CA TYR A 209 0.99 -5.78 8.78
C TYR A 209 0.99 -7.02 9.66
N ASN A 210 0.50 -8.14 9.12
CA ASN A 210 0.70 -9.46 9.70
C ASN A 210 1.52 -10.35 8.77
N ILE A 211 2.78 -10.55 9.12
CA ILE A 211 3.71 -11.40 8.36
C ILE A 211 3.41 -12.86 8.70
N THR A 212 2.89 -13.60 7.72
CA THR A 212 2.60 -15.03 7.85
C THR A 212 3.78 -15.88 7.35
N SER A 213 4.49 -15.43 6.32
CA SER A 213 5.67 -16.09 5.76
C SER A 213 6.96 -15.39 6.18
N THR A 214 7.65 -15.96 7.17
CA THR A 214 8.83 -15.34 7.79
C THR A 214 10.14 -15.63 7.04
N THR A 215 11.09 -14.70 7.09
CA THR A 215 12.47 -14.92 6.60
C THR A 215 13.38 -15.49 7.69
N ALA A 216 14.51 -16.08 7.31
CA ALA A 216 15.52 -16.54 8.26
C ALA A 216 16.09 -15.38 9.13
N GLN A 217 16.14 -14.15 8.60
CA GLN A 217 16.55 -12.97 9.34
C GLN A 217 15.52 -12.59 10.40
N LEU A 218 14.24 -12.52 10.03
CA LEU A 218 13.15 -12.24 10.96
C LEU A 218 13.07 -13.30 12.06
N GLN A 219 13.20 -14.57 11.70
CA GLN A 219 13.23 -15.69 12.65
C GLN A 219 14.41 -15.59 13.65
N ARG A 220 15.59 -15.14 13.20
CA ARG A 220 16.74 -14.89 14.09
C ARG A 220 16.52 -13.69 15.00
N ALA A 221 15.85 -12.65 14.52
CA ALA A 221 15.55 -11.46 15.31
C ALA A 221 14.53 -11.75 16.43
N LEU A 222 13.52 -12.58 16.15
CA LEU A 222 12.53 -13.04 17.12
C LEU A 222 13.13 -13.95 18.21
N ASN A 223 14.17 -14.70 17.87
CA ASN A 223 14.82 -15.63 18.79
C ASN A 223 15.73 -14.95 19.83
N ARG A 224 16.12 -13.70 19.62
CA ARG A 224 16.81 -12.91 20.64
C ARG A 224 15.71 -12.44 21.60
N GLU A 225 15.77 -12.82 22.87
CA GLU A 225 14.84 -12.49 23.98
C GLU A 225 14.58 -10.98 24.17
N ARG A 226 14.06 -10.31 23.14
CA ARG A 226 13.82 -8.88 23.06
C ARG A 226 12.33 -8.68 22.88
N SER A 227 11.77 -7.77 23.66
CA SER A 227 10.36 -7.40 23.57
C SER A 227 9.98 -6.82 22.20
N ASN A 228 10.94 -6.17 21.51
CA ASN A 228 10.74 -5.55 20.21
C ASN A 228 11.76 -6.01 19.16
N VAL A 229 11.27 -6.20 17.94
CA VAL A 229 12.09 -6.50 16.76
C VAL A 229 12.41 -5.20 16.02
N GLY A 230 13.68 -4.99 15.68
CA GLY A 230 14.08 -3.79 14.92
C GLY A 230 13.60 -3.82 13.47
N ARG A 231 13.24 -2.66 12.91
CA ARG A 231 12.73 -2.46 11.55
C ARG A 231 13.49 -3.24 10.47
N ALA A 232 14.83 -3.23 10.53
CA ALA A 232 15.70 -3.90 9.58
C ALA A 232 15.44 -5.42 9.44
N ALA A 233 14.76 -6.06 10.41
CA ALA A 233 14.44 -7.48 10.34
C ALA A 233 13.16 -7.80 9.55
N TYR A 234 12.23 -6.85 9.40
CA TYR A 234 10.94 -7.07 8.73
C TYR A 234 10.67 -6.14 7.54
N GLN A 235 11.39 -5.03 7.39
CA GLN A 235 11.16 -4.03 6.33
C GLN A 235 11.08 -4.66 4.94
N ASP A 236 12.04 -5.52 4.57
CA ASP A 236 12.05 -6.19 3.27
C ASP A 236 10.81 -7.06 3.05
N ARG A 237 10.28 -7.66 4.12
CA ARG A 237 9.08 -8.49 4.04
C ARG A 237 7.82 -7.65 3.93
N VAL A 238 7.73 -6.54 4.66
CA VAL A 238 6.63 -5.56 4.52
C VAL A 238 6.58 -5.03 3.09
N LYS A 239 7.73 -4.61 2.58
CA LYS A 239 7.89 -4.17 1.19
C LYS A 239 7.43 -5.26 0.20
N ALA A 240 7.88 -6.51 0.38
CA ALA A 240 7.46 -7.61 -0.48
C ALA A 240 5.96 -7.91 -0.41
N ILE A 241 5.30 -7.74 0.74
CA ILE A 241 3.85 -7.86 0.89
C ILE A 241 3.15 -6.80 0.03
N LEU A 242 3.58 -5.52 0.11
CA LEU A 242 3.02 -4.44 -0.71
C LEU A 242 3.22 -4.68 -2.20
N LEU A 243 4.39 -5.18 -2.62
CA LEU A 243 4.66 -5.52 -4.03
C LEU A 243 3.77 -6.65 -4.56
N LYS A 244 3.15 -7.43 -3.68
CA LYS A 244 2.21 -8.51 -4.03
C LYS A 244 0.74 -8.08 -3.92
N ALA A 245 0.47 -6.86 -3.45
CA ALA A 245 -0.87 -6.33 -3.31
C ALA A 245 -1.56 -6.12 -4.67
N LYS A 246 -2.88 -6.28 -4.69
CA LYS A 246 -3.78 -6.17 -5.86
C LYS A 246 -5.10 -5.47 -5.53
N SER A 247 -5.38 -5.17 -4.26
CA SER A 247 -6.63 -4.55 -3.84
C SER A 247 -6.69 -3.07 -4.18
N ASP A 248 -7.90 -2.59 -4.49
CA ASP A 248 -8.11 -1.17 -4.78
C ASP A 248 -7.96 -0.31 -3.52
N ALA A 249 -8.38 -0.86 -2.37
CA ALA A 249 -8.28 -0.20 -1.07
C ALA A 249 -6.83 0.16 -0.73
N VAL A 250 -5.89 -0.78 -0.87
CA VAL A 250 -4.46 -0.53 -0.63
C VAL A 250 -3.91 0.48 -1.62
N ALA A 251 -4.21 0.33 -2.91
CA ALA A 251 -3.68 1.21 -3.95
C ALA A 251 -4.20 2.65 -3.83
N THR A 252 -5.48 2.83 -3.50
CA THR A 252 -6.08 4.15 -3.28
C THR A 252 -5.44 4.86 -2.08
N GLN A 253 -5.17 4.14 -0.98
CA GLN A 253 -4.48 4.73 0.18
C GLN A 253 -3.03 5.09 -0.14
N LEU A 254 -2.28 4.22 -0.83
CA LEU A 254 -0.91 4.50 -1.28
C LEU A 254 -0.85 5.74 -2.17
N VAL A 255 -1.76 5.85 -3.14
CA VAL A 255 -1.81 7.01 -4.03
C VAL A 255 -2.22 8.28 -3.31
N GLY A 256 -3.17 8.21 -2.36
CA GLY A 256 -3.46 9.34 -1.50
C GLY A 256 -2.22 9.84 -0.79
N ASP A 257 -1.36 8.93 -0.33
CA ASP A 257 -0.12 9.26 0.37
C ASP A 257 1.00 9.76 -0.57
N LEU A 258 1.03 9.36 -1.85
CA LEU A 258 1.92 9.96 -2.87
C LEU A 258 1.73 11.48 -2.99
N THR A 259 0.49 11.96 -2.87
CA THR A 259 0.19 13.39 -2.97
C THR A 259 0.76 14.21 -1.81
N ARG A 260 1.19 13.54 -0.73
CA ARG A 260 1.79 14.16 0.46
C ARG A 260 3.31 14.28 0.39
N ILE A 261 3.96 13.68 -0.59
CA ILE A 261 5.42 13.78 -0.78
C ILE A 261 5.90 15.24 -0.82
N PRO A 262 5.27 16.17 -1.58
CA PRO A 262 5.71 17.57 -1.60
C PRO A 262 5.57 18.28 -0.25
N LEU A 263 4.68 17.80 0.62
CA LEU A 263 4.44 18.35 1.96
C LEU A 263 5.41 17.77 3.01
N GLY A 264 6.15 16.70 2.69
CA GLY A 264 7.02 16.00 3.62
C GLY A 264 6.26 15.26 4.74
N THR A 265 4.95 15.04 4.58
CA THR A 265 4.09 14.34 5.56
C THR A 265 3.62 12.97 5.04
N ASN A 266 4.37 12.39 4.10
CA ASN A 266 4.12 11.04 3.61
C ASN A 266 4.65 9.99 4.59
N HIS A 267 4.13 8.77 4.46
CA HIS A 267 4.60 7.62 5.20
C HIS A 267 5.84 7.00 4.54
N ASP A 268 6.56 6.18 5.31
CA ASP A 268 7.83 5.61 4.89
C ASP A 268 7.70 4.65 3.72
N GLU A 269 6.58 3.92 3.59
CA GLU A 269 6.40 2.96 2.50
C GLU A 269 6.37 3.63 1.14
N ILE A 270 5.91 4.89 1.09
CA ILE A 270 5.89 5.69 -0.14
C ILE A 270 7.29 6.10 -0.58
N THR A 271 8.30 6.08 0.29
CA THR A 271 9.68 6.36 -0.12
C THR A 271 10.26 5.24 -1.00
N TRP A 272 9.64 4.05 -1.00
CA TRP A 272 10.06 2.93 -1.83
C TRP A 272 9.44 3.02 -3.22
N LEU A 273 10.27 3.36 -4.21
CA LEU A 273 9.82 3.63 -5.59
C LEU A 273 9.02 2.46 -6.20
N ASP A 274 9.40 1.22 -5.92
CA ASP A 274 8.69 0.03 -6.38
C ASP A 274 7.31 -0.16 -5.73
N VAL A 275 7.11 0.32 -4.50
CA VAL A 275 5.76 0.40 -3.91
C VAL A 275 4.91 1.45 -4.62
N GLN A 276 5.50 2.61 -4.96
CA GLN A 276 4.79 3.62 -5.77
C GLN A 276 4.36 3.03 -7.12
N GLU A 277 5.26 2.30 -7.80
CA GLU A 277 4.97 1.62 -9.05
C GLU A 277 3.85 0.60 -8.89
N GLN A 278 3.88 -0.22 -7.85
CA GLN A 278 2.83 -1.19 -7.61
C GLN A 278 1.45 -0.54 -7.38
N ALA A 279 1.39 0.58 -6.66
CA ALA A 279 0.14 1.34 -6.48
C ALA A 279 -0.46 1.80 -7.81
N VAL A 280 0.38 2.38 -8.69
CA VAL A 280 -0.02 2.81 -10.04
C VAL A 280 -0.50 1.63 -10.87
N ARG A 281 0.22 0.49 -10.85
CA ARG A 281 -0.16 -0.72 -11.60
C ARG A 281 -1.54 -1.23 -11.21
N ILE A 282 -1.85 -1.24 -9.90
CA ILE A 282 -3.17 -1.68 -9.42
C ILE A 282 -4.27 -0.75 -9.92
N LEU A 283 -4.11 0.57 -9.78
CA LEU A 283 -5.15 1.54 -10.18
C LEU A 283 -5.34 1.59 -11.70
N ALA A 284 -4.26 1.44 -12.47
CA ALA A 284 -4.34 1.36 -13.92
C ALA A 284 -5.16 0.15 -14.40
N THR A 285 -5.15 -0.96 -13.63
CA THR A 285 -5.88 -2.18 -13.98
C THR A 285 -7.39 -2.02 -13.76
N LYS A 286 -7.80 -1.28 -12.72
CA LYS A 286 -9.19 -1.29 -12.22
C LYS A 286 -10.09 -0.23 -12.82
N GLY A 287 -9.57 0.65 -13.68
CA GLY A 287 -10.40 1.64 -14.33
C GLY A 287 -9.62 2.52 -15.29
N LYS A 288 -10.37 3.35 -16.01
CA LYS A 288 -9.83 4.43 -16.85
C LYS A 288 -9.08 5.41 -15.95
N THR A 289 -7.77 5.29 -15.89
CA THR A 289 -6.91 6.14 -15.05
C THR A 289 -5.84 6.80 -15.91
N VAL A 290 -5.64 8.10 -15.72
CA VAL A 290 -4.53 8.85 -16.32
C VAL A 290 -3.65 9.40 -15.20
N PHE A 291 -2.35 9.15 -15.31
CA PHE A 291 -1.37 9.64 -14.36
C PHE A 291 -0.68 10.90 -14.90
N VAL A 292 -0.59 11.94 -14.06
CA VAL A 292 -0.05 13.25 -14.43
C VAL A 292 0.83 13.79 -13.32
N SER A 293 1.75 14.71 -13.60
CA SER A 293 2.46 15.45 -12.55
C SER A 293 1.74 16.73 -12.15
N SER A 294 2.15 17.31 -11.01
CA SER A 294 1.65 18.60 -10.55
C SER A 294 1.90 19.73 -11.56
N GLN A 295 3.00 19.66 -12.32
CA GLN A 295 3.28 20.63 -13.38
C GLN A 295 2.29 20.47 -14.54
N GLN A 296 2.05 19.24 -14.99
CA GLN A 296 1.08 18.94 -16.05
C GLN A 296 -0.35 19.32 -15.65
N MET A 297 -0.70 19.20 -14.36
CA MET A 297 -1.97 19.71 -13.83
C MET A 297 -2.18 21.21 -14.10
N PHE A 298 -1.10 21.99 -14.09
CA PHE A 298 -1.15 23.42 -14.35
C PHE A 298 -1.03 23.75 -15.85
N THR A 299 -0.12 23.08 -16.58
CA THR A 299 0.18 23.41 -17.98
C THR A 299 -0.74 22.74 -19.00
N MET A 300 -1.49 21.69 -18.61
CA MET A 300 -2.34 20.87 -19.49
C MET A 300 -3.78 20.78 -18.97
N GLY A 301 -4.28 21.86 -18.37
CA GLY A 301 -5.59 21.88 -17.71
C GLY A 301 -6.76 21.52 -18.61
N SER A 302 -6.74 21.94 -19.88
CA SER A 302 -7.76 21.60 -20.89
C SER A 302 -7.83 20.09 -21.14
N THR A 303 -6.68 19.45 -21.40
CA THR A 303 -6.57 18.00 -21.63
C THR A 303 -7.07 17.20 -20.43
N ILE A 304 -6.77 17.67 -19.22
CA ILE A 304 -7.19 17.02 -17.98
C ILE A 304 -8.70 17.11 -17.82
N GLN A 305 -9.32 18.24 -18.22
CA GLN A 305 -10.78 18.37 -18.25
C GLN A 305 -11.40 17.39 -19.25
N GLU A 306 -10.82 17.24 -20.44
CA GLU A 306 -11.27 16.25 -21.43
C GLU A 306 -11.13 14.82 -20.91
N ALA A 307 -9.99 14.45 -20.31
CA ALA A 307 -9.81 13.14 -19.70
C ALA A 307 -10.89 12.86 -18.64
N ARG A 308 -11.21 13.86 -17.79
CA ARG A 308 -12.29 13.73 -16.80
C ARG A 308 -13.66 13.60 -17.46
N ALA A 309 -13.93 14.35 -18.53
CA ALA A 309 -15.19 14.28 -19.28
C ALA A 309 -15.39 12.89 -19.91
N ASP A 310 -14.31 12.25 -20.38
CA ASP A 310 -14.30 10.88 -20.92
C ASP A 310 -14.34 9.77 -19.83
N GLY A 311 -14.46 10.17 -18.56
CA GLY A 311 -14.58 9.30 -17.41
C GLY A 311 -13.25 8.77 -16.87
N TYR A 312 -12.11 9.36 -17.24
CA TYR A 312 -10.83 9.00 -16.64
C TYR A 312 -10.67 9.62 -15.26
N ARG A 313 -10.22 8.79 -14.30
CA ARG A 313 -9.71 9.23 -13.01
C ARG A 313 -8.31 9.79 -13.21
N VAL A 314 -8.14 11.08 -12.95
CA VAL A 314 -6.84 11.75 -13.04
C VAL A 314 -6.12 11.66 -11.70
N ILE A 315 -4.92 11.10 -11.71
CA ILE A 315 -4.11 10.85 -10.51
C ILE A 315 -2.79 11.62 -10.63
N VAL A 316 -2.49 12.43 -9.62
CA VAL A 316 -1.25 13.18 -9.54
C VAL A 316 -0.15 12.30 -8.94
N VAL A 317 0.99 12.20 -9.63
CA VAL A 317 2.17 11.43 -9.22
C VAL A 317 3.45 12.27 -9.30
N PRO A 318 4.50 11.95 -8.53
CA PRO A 318 5.79 12.62 -8.65
C PRO A 318 6.41 12.44 -10.04
N ASP A 319 7.15 13.44 -10.53
CA ASP A 319 7.79 13.40 -11.87
C ASP A 319 8.73 12.20 -12.05
N ARG A 320 9.42 11.81 -10.98
CA ARG A 320 10.29 10.62 -10.97
C ARG A 320 9.52 9.34 -11.30
N LEU A 321 8.30 9.20 -10.78
CA LEU A 321 7.44 8.05 -11.07
C LEU A 321 6.84 8.17 -12.48
N LEU A 322 6.41 9.38 -12.86
CA LEU A 322 5.86 9.67 -14.18
C LEU A 322 6.82 9.23 -15.31
N GLY A 323 8.11 9.57 -15.18
CA GLY A 323 9.13 9.20 -16.17
C GLY A 323 9.37 7.69 -16.33
N ARG A 324 8.91 6.86 -15.39
CA ARG A 324 9.02 5.38 -15.47
C ARG A 324 7.76 4.71 -16.01
N LEU A 325 6.63 5.41 -16.10
CA LEU A 325 5.34 4.81 -16.47
C LEU A 325 5.35 4.15 -17.86
N SER A 326 6.10 4.71 -18.81
CA SER A 326 6.23 4.17 -20.18
C SER A 326 6.79 2.74 -20.21
N ASN A 327 7.66 2.40 -19.26
CA ASN A 327 8.29 1.09 -19.12
C ASN A 327 7.46 0.12 -18.28
N LEU A 328 6.41 0.59 -17.62
CA LEU A 328 5.56 -0.21 -16.75
C LEU A 328 4.33 -0.71 -17.50
N ARG A 329 3.77 -1.80 -16.98
CA ARG A 329 2.51 -2.38 -17.41
C ARG A 329 1.64 -2.58 -16.18
N ASP A 330 0.33 -2.49 -16.36
CA ASP A 330 -0.62 -2.77 -15.29
C ASP A 330 -0.56 -4.27 -14.86
N LEU A 331 -1.50 -4.74 -14.06
CA LEU A 331 -1.51 -6.14 -13.63
C LEU A 331 -2.00 -7.11 -14.73
N ASP A 332 -2.69 -6.60 -15.75
CA ASP A 332 -3.22 -7.36 -16.89
C ASP A 332 -2.28 -7.33 -18.11
N GLY A 333 -1.20 -6.56 -18.03
CA GLY A 333 -0.19 -6.41 -19.09
C GLY A 333 -0.45 -5.25 -20.05
N ASN A 334 -1.47 -4.42 -19.81
CA ASN A 334 -1.76 -3.25 -20.63
C ASN A 334 -0.81 -2.09 -20.32
N ARG A 335 -0.73 -1.17 -21.26
CA ARG A 335 0.03 0.08 -21.10
C ARG A 335 -0.65 0.97 -20.06
N ILE A 336 0.14 1.48 -19.12
CA ILE A 336 -0.30 2.51 -18.18
C ILE A 336 -0.36 3.86 -18.91
N LEU A 337 -1.47 4.58 -18.77
CA LEU A 337 -1.69 5.83 -19.46
C LEU A 337 -1.18 7.02 -18.64
N ASP A 338 -0.18 7.71 -19.19
CA ASP A 338 0.15 9.08 -18.86
C ASP A 338 -0.66 10.06 -19.74
N ILE A 339 -0.51 11.37 -19.52
CA ILE A 339 -1.25 12.38 -20.30
C ILE A 339 -0.98 12.28 -21.80
N SER A 340 0.28 12.02 -22.19
CA SER A 340 0.67 11.87 -23.60
C SER A 340 0.06 10.62 -24.22
N GLY A 341 0.02 9.51 -23.47
CA GLY A 341 -0.65 8.28 -23.86
C GLY A 341 -2.16 8.47 -24.00
N PHE A 342 -2.79 9.25 -23.11
CA PHE A 342 -4.21 9.62 -23.27
C PHE A 342 -4.44 10.38 -24.57
N VAL A 343 -3.63 11.40 -24.88
CA VAL A 343 -3.74 12.16 -26.14
C VAL A 343 -3.63 11.23 -27.36
N GLN A 344 -2.74 10.25 -27.34
CA GLN A 344 -2.60 9.26 -28.42
C GLN A 344 -3.86 8.41 -28.59
N VAL A 345 -4.40 7.86 -27.49
CA VAL A 345 -5.61 7.01 -27.51
C VAL A 345 -6.84 7.82 -27.94
N TRP A 346 -6.96 9.04 -27.44
CA TRP A 346 -8.03 9.95 -27.77
C TRP A 346 -7.98 10.34 -29.25
N ASN A 347 -6.82 10.77 -29.76
CA ASN A 347 -6.65 11.11 -31.18
C ASN A 347 -6.88 9.90 -32.12
N ALA A 348 -6.57 8.68 -31.69
CA ALA A 348 -6.80 7.46 -32.48
C ALA A 348 -8.28 7.08 -32.59
N SER A 349 -9.08 7.41 -31.57
CA SER A 349 -10.54 7.17 -31.56
C SER A 349 -11.35 8.38 -32.02
N PHE A 350 -10.70 9.53 -32.18
CA PHE A 350 -11.31 10.78 -32.57
C PHE A 350 -11.89 10.74 -33.99
N THR A 351 -13.10 11.27 -34.13
CA THR A 351 -13.75 11.49 -35.43
C THR A 351 -14.17 12.95 -35.57
N TYR A 352 -13.95 13.52 -36.75
CA TYR A 352 -14.41 14.88 -37.05
C TYR A 352 -15.93 14.92 -37.17
N ASN A 353 -16.57 15.87 -36.51
CA ASN A 353 -17.96 16.21 -36.75
C ASN A 353 -18.03 17.33 -37.79
N PHE A 354 -18.02 16.94 -39.08
CA PHE A 354 -18.03 17.90 -40.17
C PHE A 354 -19.32 18.72 -40.23
N VAL A 355 -19.16 20.03 -40.41
CA VAL A 355 -20.26 20.98 -40.55
C VAL A 355 -20.38 21.37 -42.02
N ASP A 356 -21.59 21.21 -42.55
CA ASP A 356 -21.92 21.66 -43.90
C ASP A 356 -21.84 23.21 -43.98
N PRO A 357 -21.06 23.78 -44.92
CA PRO A 357 -20.99 25.23 -45.14
C PRO A 357 -22.35 25.92 -45.34
N ALA A 358 -23.38 25.20 -45.82
CA ALA A 358 -24.73 25.73 -45.96
C ALA A 358 -25.39 26.07 -44.60
N LYS A 359 -24.96 25.44 -43.51
CA LYS A 359 -25.49 25.64 -42.14
C LYS A 359 -24.79 26.76 -41.37
N LEU A 360 -23.85 27.48 -42.00
CA LEU A 360 -23.13 28.57 -41.39
C LEU A 360 -24.01 29.81 -41.19
N ASN A 361 -23.79 30.53 -40.09
CA ASN A 361 -24.42 31.82 -39.85
C ASN A 361 -23.82 32.91 -40.77
N LYS A 362 -24.38 34.12 -40.74
CA LYS A 362 -23.94 35.22 -41.62
C LYS A 362 -22.46 35.58 -41.42
N LYS A 363 -22.00 35.64 -40.16
CA LYS A 363 -20.61 36.00 -39.80
C LYS A 363 -19.63 34.91 -40.26
N GLU A 364 -19.96 33.66 -39.99
CA GLU A 364 -19.18 32.50 -40.41
C GLU A 364 -19.09 32.39 -41.94
N ARG A 365 -20.18 32.64 -42.67
CA ARG A 365 -20.18 32.68 -44.14
C ARG A 365 -19.28 33.76 -44.71
N MET A 366 -19.24 34.93 -44.10
CA MET A 366 -18.33 36.00 -44.52
C MET A 366 -16.87 35.60 -44.35
N ALA A 367 -16.52 34.94 -43.24
CA ALA A 367 -15.17 34.39 -43.05
C ALA A 367 -14.87 33.29 -44.06
N TRP A 368 -15.79 32.34 -44.26
CA TRP A 368 -15.61 31.22 -45.20
C TRP A 368 -15.48 31.67 -46.66
N ALA A 369 -16.15 32.75 -47.06
CA ALA A 369 -16.19 33.24 -48.43
C ALA A 369 -14.80 33.64 -48.99
N ILE A 370 -13.82 33.92 -48.13
CA ILE A 370 -12.47 34.30 -48.57
C ILE A 370 -11.61 33.08 -48.95
N LEU A 371 -12.06 31.86 -48.67
CA LEU A 371 -11.28 30.64 -48.89
C LEU A 371 -10.74 30.50 -50.34
N PRO A 372 -11.54 30.72 -51.40
CA PRO A 372 -11.03 30.63 -52.78
C PRO A 372 -9.89 31.61 -53.05
N ASP A 373 -9.97 32.83 -52.48
CA ASP A 373 -8.93 33.83 -52.60
C ASP A 373 -7.66 33.45 -51.83
N LEU A 374 -7.79 32.83 -50.64
CA LEU A 374 -6.65 32.32 -49.88
C LEU A 374 -5.92 31.19 -50.62
N ILE A 375 -6.65 30.26 -51.21
CA ILE A 375 -6.07 29.16 -52.00
C ILE A 375 -5.35 29.71 -53.24
N ARG A 376 -5.98 30.67 -53.94
CA ARG A 376 -5.37 31.35 -55.09
C ARG A 376 -4.10 32.11 -54.69
N LEU A 377 -4.14 32.82 -53.56
CA LEU A 377 -2.99 33.55 -53.02
C LEU A 377 -1.82 32.61 -52.70
N ALA A 378 -2.11 31.48 -52.04
CA ALA A 378 -1.10 30.52 -51.65
C ALA A 378 -0.46 29.77 -52.85
N GLY A 379 -1.13 29.74 -54.01
CA GLY A 379 -0.58 29.25 -55.26
C GLY A 379 0.06 27.85 -55.15
N ALA A 380 1.36 27.76 -55.41
CA ALA A 380 2.09 26.49 -55.38
C ALA A 380 2.08 25.81 -54.00
N HIS A 381 1.97 26.57 -52.90
CA HIS A 381 1.91 26.00 -51.55
C HIS A 381 0.63 25.17 -51.33
N ALA A 382 -0.49 25.60 -51.92
CA ALA A 382 -1.77 24.90 -51.78
C ALA A 382 -1.90 23.67 -52.71
N LYS A 383 -0.89 23.35 -53.54
CA LYS A 383 -0.97 22.27 -54.55
C LYS A 383 -1.33 20.90 -53.98
N ARG A 384 -0.95 20.62 -52.73
CA ARG A 384 -1.26 19.35 -52.05
C ARG A 384 -2.65 19.32 -51.43
N VAL A 385 -3.26 20.48 -51.22
CA VAL A 385 -4.57 20.64 -50.56
C VAL A 385 -5.68 20.38 -51.58
N LYS A 386 -6.49 19.34 -51.37
CA LYS A 386 -7.65 19.04 -52.22
C LYS A 386 -8.91 19.75 -51.76
N GLU A 387 -9.09 19.89 -50.45
CA GLU A 387 -10.31 20.46 -49.87
C GLU A 387 -10.00 21.06 -48.50
N VAL A 388 -10.75 22.10 -48.12
CA VAL A 388 -10.81 22.59 -46.74
C VAL A 388 -12.18 22.26 -46.18
N ARG A 389 -12.22 21.62 -45.00
CA ARG A 389 -13.45 21.20 -44.32
C ARG A 389 -13.58 21.89 -42.97
N ILE A 390 -14.82 22.09 -42.53
CA ILE A 390 -15.13 22.68 -41.23
C ILE A 390 -15.57 21.55 -40.29
N SER A 391 -15.00 21.48 -39.10
CA SER A 391 -15.43 20.55 -38.06
C SER A 391 -15.86 21.29 -36.80
N ALA A 392 -16.87 20.74 -36.11
CA ALA A 392 -17.27 21.21 -34.79
C ALA A 392 -16.32 20.71 -33.68
N THR A 393 -15.66 19.57 -33.91
CA THR A 393 -14.69 18.93 -33.02
C THR A 393 -13.31 18.91 -33.67
N MET A 394 -12.23 19.07 -32.91
CA MET A 394 -10.86 19.01 -33.43
C MET A 394 -9.96 18.08 -32.62
N ARG A 395 -8.84 17.64 -33.22
CA ARG A 395 -7.86 16.78 -32.54
C ARG A 395 -7.09 17.57 -31.47
N LEU A 396 -6.47 16.86 -30.52
CA LEU A 396 -5.54 17.45 -29.57
C LEU A 396 -4.14 17.49 -30.20
N ASP A 397 -3.42 18.60 -30.08
CA ASP A 397 -2.04 18.75 -30.57
C ASP A 397 -0.99 18.09 -29.65
N GLU A 398 0.29 18.26 -29.99
CA GLU A 398 1.43 17.79 -29.19
C GLU A 398 1.51 18.47 -27.80
N GLY A 399 0.96 19.68 -27.66
CA GLY A 399 0.76 20.38 -26.39
C GLY A 399 -0.51 19.97 -25.66
N ALA A 400 -1.27 19.05 -26.24
CA ALA A 400 -2.57 18.56 -25.78
C ALA A 400 -3.66 19.65 -25.68
N TYR A 401 -3.56 20.69 -26.51
CA TYR A 401 -4.62 21.66 -26.74
C TYR A 401 -5.44 21.25 -27.96
N GLU A 402 -6.74 21.55 -27.94
CA GLU A 402 -7.58 21.33 -29.11
C GLU A 402 -7.11 22.25 -30.26
N THR A 403 -6.79 21.67 -31.42
CA THR A 403 -6.26 22.44 -32.55
C THR A 403 -7.32 23.34 -33.17
N GLU A 404 -6.90 24.51 -33.63
CA GLU A 404 -7.75 25.40 -34.43
C GLU A 404 -7.81 24.97 -35.91
N GLY A 405 -6.77 24.29 -36.38
CA GLY A 405 -6.65 23.72 -37.72
C GLY A 405 -5.73 22.51 -37.74
N VAL A 406 -5.86 21.66 -38.76
CA VAL A 406 -4.92 20.57 -39.03
C VAL A 406 -4.86 20.23 -40.51
N TRP A 407 -3.63 20.08 -41.01
CA TRP A 407 -3.35 19.42 -42.28
C TRP A 407 -3.49 17.90 -42.13
N ASP A 408 -4.64 17.36 -42.54
CA ASP A 408 -4.96 15.92 -42.58
C ASP A 408 -5.04 15.45 -44.03
N SER A 409 -3.86 15.22 -44.60
CA SER A 409 -3.66 14.97 -46.04
C SER A 409 -4.70 14.00 -46.62
N PRO A 410 -5.41 14.37 -47.72
CA PRO A 410 -5.17 15.54 -48.58
C PRO A 410 -6.02 16.78 -48.23
N HIS A 411 -6.59 16.86 -47.03
CA HIS A 411 -7.52 17.91 -46.63
C HIS A 411 -6.95 18.81 -45.52
N ILE A 412 -7.39 20.06 -45.48
CA ILE A 412 -7.26 20.89 -44.27
C ILE A 412 -8.58 20.81 -43.52
N VAL A 413 -8.54 20.57 -42.21
CA VAL A 413 -9.72 20.67 -41.35
C VAL A 413 -9.55 21.85 -40.42
N VAL A 414 -10.55 22.73 -40.34
CA VAL A 414 -10.56 23.89 -39.43
C VAL A 414 -11.69 23.77 -38.42
N LYS A 415 -11.47 24.28 -37.20
CA LYS A 415 -12.51 24.38 -36.18
C LYS A 415 -13.53 25.42 -36.57
N ARG A 416 -14.83 25.14 -36.38
CA ARG A 416 -15.91 26.11 -36.65
C ARG A 416 -15.71 27.46 -35.91
N SER A 417 -15.15 27.43 -34.70
CA SER A 417 -14.90 28.64 -33.91
C SER A 417 -13.91 29.63 -34.54
N VAL A 418 -13.06 29.17 -35.46
CA VAL A 418 -12.11 30.01 -36.20
C VAL A 418 -12.81 30.90 -37.25
N LEU A 419 -14.06 30.59 -37.60
CA LEU A 419 -14.90 31.41 -38.48
C LEU A 419 -15.49 32.64 -37.77
N ASP A 420 -14.98 32.99 -36.58
CA ASP A 420 -15.36 34.17 -35.84
C ASP A 420 -14.91 35.47 -36.53
N SER A 421 -13.86 35.44 -37.35
CA SER A 421 -13.44 36.56 -38.19
C SER A 421 -12.68 36.13 -39.46
N PRO A 422 -12.75 36.90 -40.57
CA PRO A 422 -11.96 36.62 -41.77
C PRO A 422 -10.45 36.54 -41.50
N ARG A 423 -9.93 37.41 -40.63
CA ARG A 423 -8.51 37.42 -40.26
C ARG A 423 -8.08 36.15 -39.52
N HIS A 424 -8.89 35.71 -38.55
CA HIS A 424 -8.58 34.50 -37.79
C HIS A 424 -8.61 33.27 -38.70
N PHE A 425 -9.64 33.14 -39.53
CA PHE A 425 -9.74 32.09 -40.53
C PHE A 425 -8.58 32.07 -41.52
N ALA A 426 -8.20 33.23 -42.07
CA ALA A 426 -7.05 33.35 -42.97
C ALA A 426 -5.74 32.91 -42.29
N ARG A 427 -5.51 33.31 -41.04
CA ARG A 427 -4.32 32.91 -40.27
C ARG A 427 -4.22 31.39 -40.18
N VAL A 428 -5.29 30.72 -39.76
CA VAL A 428 -5.30 29.27 -39.56
C VAL A 428 -5.15 28.52 -40.89
N VAL A 429 -5.89 28.92 -41.93
CA VAL A 429 -5.81 28.24 -43.24
C VAL A 429 -4.42 28.38 -43.86
N LEU A 430 -3.82 29.57 -43.85
CA LEU A 430 -2.47 29.77 -44.40
C LEU A 430 -1.40 29.01 -43.60
N HIS A 431 -1.57 28.91 -42.28
CA HIS A 431 -0.71 28.09 -41.42
C HIS A 431 -0.76 26.61 -41.81
N GLU A 432 -1.95 26.04 -42.00
CA GLU A 432 -2.09 24.65 -42.43
C GLU A 432 -1.60 24.42 -43.87
N ILE A 433 -1.72 25.41 -44.75
CA ILE A 433 -1.11 25.36 -46.08
C ILE A 433 0.42 25.30 -45.99
N ALA A 434 1.04 26.02 -45.05
CA ALA A 434 2.49 25.95 -44.84
C ALA A 434 2.93 24.55 -44.41
N HIS A 435 2.16 23.87 -43.54
CA HIS A 435 2.38 22.46 -43.22
C HIS A 435 2.23 21.57 -44.46
N ALA A 436 1.18 21.79 -45.25
CA ALA A 436 0.93 21.02 -46.48
C ALA A 436 2.08 21.17 -47.49
N SER A 437 2.60 22.39 -47.70
CA SER A 437 3.65 22.66 -48.69
C SER A 437 5.03 22.18 -48.24
N SER A 438 5.39 22.41 -46.98
CA SER A 438 6.73 22.10 -46.46
C SER A 438 6.89 20.64 -46.04
N GLY A 439 5.80 19.98 -45.63
CA GLY A 439 5.85 18.70 -44.92
C GLY A 439 6.53 18.78 -43.56
N GLY A 440 6.82 19.99 -43.06
CA GLY A 440 7.51 20.22 -41.80
C GLY A 440 6.55 20.45 -40.63
N ASN A 441 6.98 20.05 -39.44
CA ASN A 441 6.30 20.36 -38.18
C ASN A 441 6.53 21.82 -37.77
N HIS A 442 5.76 22.30 -36.78
CA HIS A 442 5.90 23.63 -36.20
C HIS A 442 7.35 23.92 -35.80
N GLY A 443 7.83 25.13 -36.10
CA GLY A 443 9.19 25.58 -35.75
C GLY A 443 10.32 24.97 -36.59
N SER A 444 10.04 24.04 -37.52
CA SER A 444 11.06 23.55 -38.45
C SER A 444 11.46 24.63 -39.46
N LEU A 445 12.72 24.63 -39.90
CA LEU A 445 13.23 25.61 -40.88
C LEU A 445 12.39 25.61 -42.18
N ALA A 446 11.98 24.43 -42.64
CA ALA A 446 11.14 24.29 -43.82
C ALA A 446 9.74 24.90 -43.64
N PHE A 447 9.16 24.75 -42.44
CA PHE A 447 7.87 25.34 -42.10
C PHE A 447 7.96 26.87 -41.98
N MET A 448 8.97 27.38 -41.28
CA MET A 448 9.17 28.84 -41.15
C MET A 448 9.38 29.50 -42.52
N ALA A 449 10.22 28.91 -43.38
CA ALA A 449 10.42 29.41 -44.74
C ALA A 449 9.12 29.43 -45.56
N ALA A 450 8.25 28.43 -45.40
CA ALA A 450 6.96 28.39 -46.09
C ALA A 450 5.97 29.46 -45.57
N ILE A 451 5.94 29.71 -44.27
CA ILE A 451 5.12 30.80 -43.69
C ILE A 451 5.64 32.16 -44.15
N ASP A 452 6.96 32.37 -44.14
CA ASP A 452 7.57 33.63 -44.55
C ASP A 452 7.28 33.94 -46.03
N ASP A 453 7.36 32.93 -46.90
CA ASP A 453 7.03 33.09 -48.32
C ASP A 453 5.54 33.39 -48.54
N LEU A 454 4.64 32.68 -47.83
CA LEU A 454 3.20 32.97 -47.86
C LEU A 454 2.89 34.39 -47.38
N ALA A 455 3.58 34.88 -46.34
CA ALA A 455 3.45 36.26 -45.87
C ALA A 455 3.96 37.27 -46.92
N GLY A 456 5.07 36.95 -47.59
CA GLY A 456 5.60 37.73 -48.70
C GLY A 456 4.62 37.83 -49.88
N LEU A 457 4.04 36.70 -50.30
CA LEU A 457 3.01 36.65 -51.35
C LEU A 457 1.79 37.49 -50.98
N ALA A 458 1.32 37.38 -49.74
CA ALA A 458 0.21 38.17 -49.21
C ALA A 458 0.50 39.68 -49.26
N ALA A 459 1.70 40.09 -48.86
CA ALA A 459 2.11 41.50 -48.89
C ALA A 459 2.17 42.06 -50.31
N VAL A 460 2.76 41.32 -51.26
CA VAL A 460 2.85 41.74 -52.67
C VAL A 460 1.47 41.87 -53.30
N GLU A 461 0.57 40.90 -53.07
CA GLU A 461 -0.80 40.96 -53.59
C GLU A 461 -1.61 42.10 -52.95
N ALA A 462 -1.41 42.39 -51.66
CA ALA A 462 -2.05 43.51 -50.98
C ALA A 462 -1.63 44.85 -51.58
N VAL A 463 -0.33 45.05 -51.83
CA VAL A 463 0.19 46.30 -52.44
C VAL A 463 -0.31 46.49 -53.88
N ARG A 464 -0.52 45.41 -54.65
CA ARG A 464 -1.06 45.49 -56.02
C ARG A 464 -2.52 45.96 -56.10
N ARG A 465 -3.25 45.90 -54.98
CA ARG A 465 -4.67 46.26 -54.88
C ARG A 465 -4.91 47.64 -54.26
N VAL A 466 -3.85 48.27 -53.76
CA VAL A 466 -3.80 49.69 -53.36
C VAL A 466 -3.44 50.51 -54.59
#